data_AF-A0A3D1Y302-F1
#
_entry.id   AF-A0A3D1Y302-F1
#
_cell.length_a   1.000
_cell.length_b   1.000
_cell.length_c   1.000
_cell.angle_alpha   90.00
_cell.angle_beta   90.00
_cell.angle_gamma   90.00
#
_symmetry.space_group_name_H-M   'P 1'
#
loop_
_entity.id
_entity.type
_entity.pdbx_description
1 polymer ?
#
loop_
_entity_poly.entity_id
_entity_poly.type
_entity_poly.pdbx_seq_one_letter_code
_entity_poly.pdbx_strand_id
1 'polypeptide(L)'
;REMKINRDNLEKLETTYKDYLEGEKIDRFFAEFDLRFAAGHWCAGDFLDRFATTGYNPELDSGIIAQIKRVARAGIEGIEFHEAVFIDENFKKDSGKISAAKDALSRYKLIPTNMNTNLFTHPKWKLGGITNSNETIRKDALSVALQGVEIAQEIGCSSVALWPGSDGWDYNFEVN
;
A
#
# COMPACT_ATOMS: atom_id res chain seq x y z
N ARG A 1 -8.55 21.85 -10.93
CA ARG A 1 -9.29 20.93 -11.84
C ARG A 1 -10.74 21.03 -11.41
N GLU A 2 -11.65 21.39 -12.31
CA GLU A 2 -13.09 21.49 -12.00
C GLU A 2 -13.63 20.13 -11.55
N MET A 3 -14.52 20.12 -10.56
CA MET A 3 -15.13 18.90 -10.06
C MET A 3 -16.03 18.31 -11.15
N LYS A 4 -15.69 17.13 -11.68
CA LYS A 4 -16.48 16.51 -12.75
C LYS A 4 -17.87 16.04 -12.30
N ILE A 5 -18.16 16.02 -11.00
CA ILE A 5 -19.44 15.54 -10.46
C ILE A 5 -20.50 16.64 -10.57
N ASN A 6 -21.58 16.36 -11.30
CA ASN A 6 -22.74 17.23 -11.45
C ASN A 6 -24.04 16.40 -11.39
N ARG A 7 -25.20 17.05 -11.45
CA ARG A 7 -26.47 16.34 -11.36
C ARG A 7 -26.65 15.34 -12.50
N ASP A 8 -26.31 15.74 -13.72
CA ASP A 8 -26.52 14.95 -14.94
C ASP A 8 -25.68 13.66 -14.94
N ASN A 9 -24.43 13.70 -14.46
CA ASN A 9 -23.64 12.48 -14.36
C ASN A 9 -24.00 11.61 -13.16
N LEU A 10 -24.51 12.17 -12.06
CA LEU A 10 -25.03 11.38 -10.95
C LEU A 10 -26.27 10.56 -11.34
N GLU A 11 -27.14 11.07 -12.22
CA GLU A 11 -28.27 10.31 -12.78
C GLU A 11 -27.82 9.06 -13.56
N LYS A 12 -26.58 9.05 -14.06
CA LYS A 12 -25.99 7.86 -14.71
C LYS A 12 -25.75 6.72 -13.74
N LEU A 13 -25.63 6.97 -12.42
CA LEU A 13 -25.49 5.90 -11.42
C LEU A 13 -26.72 4.99 -11.39
N GLU A 14 -27.91 5.57 -11.52
CA GLU A 14 -29.19 4.84 -11.48
C GLU A 14 -29.60 4.25 -12.83
N THR A 15 -28.87 4.59 -13.91
CA THR A 15 -29.22 4.21 -15.28
C THR A 15 -28.10 3.44 -15.95
N THR A 16 -26.98 4.11 -16.25
CA THR A 16 -25.85 3.55 -17.00
C THR A 16 -24.99 2.63 -16.13
N TYR A 17 -24.75 3.01 -14.87
CA TYR A 17 -23.83 2.34 -13.95
C TYR A 17 -24.55 1.59 -12.81
N LYS A 18 -25.84 1.27 -12.99
CA LYS A 18 -26.68 0.63 -11.97
C LYS A 18 -26.25 -0.80 -11.61
N ASP A 19 -25.91 -1.57 -12.63
CA ASP A 19 -25.53 -2.98 -12.49
C ASP A 19 -24.01 -3.15 -12.35
N TYR A 20 -23.55 -4.38 -12.16
CA TYR A 20 -22.14 -4.74 -12.09
C TYR A 20 -21.32 -4.10 -13.24
N LEU A 21 -20.14 -3.57 -12.88
CA LEU A 21 -19.27 -2.84 -13.79
C LEU A 21 -18.04 -3.68 -14.11
N GLU A 22 -17.82 -3.95 -15.39
CA GLU A 22 -16.68 -4.72 -15.88
C GLU A 22 -16.23 -4.23 -17.27
N GLY A 23 -14.99 -4.55 -17.64
CA GLY A 23 -14.38 -4.15 -18.91
C GLY A 23 -14.46 -2.64 -19.16
N GLU A 24 -14.78 -2.25 -20.39
CA GLU A 24 -14.87 -0.83 -20.78
C GLU A 24 -15.89 -0.02 -19.95
N LYS A 25 -16.86 -0.68 -19.31
CA LYS A 25 -17.88 -0.01 -18.49
C LYS A 25 -17.27 0.55 -17.20
N ILE A 26 -16.35 -0.17 -16.54
CA ILE A 26 -15.65 0.32 -15.36
C ILE A 26 -14.64 1.42 -15.73
N ASP A 27 -13.96 1.28 -16.87
CA ASP A 27 -13.00 2.28 -17.35
C ASP A 27 -13.70 3.62 -17.64
N ARG A 28 -14.87 3.56 -18.29
CA ARG A 28 -15.70 4.75 -18.54
C ARG A 28 -16.20 5.38 -17.25
N PHE A 29 -16.61 4.56 -16.29
CA PHE A 29 -17.03 5.03 -14.97
C PHE A 29 -15.91 5.81 -14.29
N PHE A 30 -14.69 5.27 -14.24
CA PHE A 30 -13.55 5.99 -13.67
C PHE A 30 -13.24 7.30 -14.42
N ALA A 31 -13.27 7.30 -15.75
CA ALA A 31 -13.00 8.48 -16.56
C ALA A 31 -14.05 9.60 -16.37
N GLU A 32 -15.34 9.24 -16.38
CA GLU A 32 -16.45 10.18 -16.24
C GLU A 32 -16.52 10.82 -14.85
N PHE A 33 -16.20 10.06 -13.79
CA PHE A 33 -16.21 10.55 -12.41
C PHE A 33 -14.84 11.04 -11.90
N ASP A 34 -13.80 11.05 -12.75
CA ASP A 34 -12.41 11.38 -12.39
C ASP A 34 -11.88 10.55 -11.20
N LEU A 35 -12.31 9.29 -11.09
CA LEU A 35 -11.90 8.40 -10.00
C LEU A 35 -10.47 7.92 -10.23
N ARG A 36 -9.62 8.16 -9.23
CA ARG A 36 -8.24 7.67 -9.22
C ARG A 36 -8.21 6.39 -8.41
N PHE A 37 -8.08 5.26 -9.11
CA PHE A 37 -8.07 3.95 -8.49
C PHE A 37 -6.63 3.44 -8.31
N ALA A 38 -6.32 2.95 -7.12
CA ALA A 38 -5.02 2.39 -6.79
C ALA A 38 -5.18 1.06 -6.03
N ALA A 39 -4.18 0.20 -6.14
CA ALA A 39 -4.09 -1.03 -5.37
C ALA A 39 -2.87 -1.02 -4.45
N GLY A 40 -3.03 -1.52 -3.22
CA GLY A 40 -1.89 -1.86 -2.39
C GLY A 40 -1.10 -3.01 -2.99
N HIS A 41 0.23 -2.90 -3.01
CA HIS A 41 1.11 -3.94 -3.54
C HIS A 41 0.86 -5.32 -2.89
N TRP A 42 0.41 -5.34 -1.63
CA TRP A 42 0.06 -6.54 -0.86
C TRP A 42 -1.12 -7.33 -1.45
N CYS A 43 -1.98 -6.70 -2.24
CA CYS A 43 -3.07 -7.40 -2.95
C CYS A 43 -2.57 -8.19 -4.17
N ALA A 44 -1.31 -8.04 -4.56
CA ALA A 44 -0.72 -8.63 -5.77
C ALA A 44 0.42 -9.63 -5.48
N GLY A 45 0.57 -10.04 -4.22
CA GLY A 45 1.47 -11.09 -3.76
C GLY A 45 0.74 -12.37 -3.36
N ASP A 46 1.48 -13.33 -2.81
CA ASP A 46 0.89 -14.49 -2.14
C ASP A 46 0.28 -14.08 -0.80
N PHE A 47 -0.65 -14.89 -0.33
CA PHE A 47 -1.32 -14.73 0.95
C PHE A 47 -0.85 -15.84 1.89
N LEU A 48 -0.72 -15.53 3.18
CA LEU A 48 -0.44 -16.50 4.23
C LEU A 48 -1.33 -16.21 5.43
N ASP A 49 -1.55 -17.22 6.26
CA ASP A 49 -2.29 -17.07 7.51
C ASP A 49 -1.59 -17.84 8.65
N ARG A 50 -2.15 -17.76 9.86
CA ARG A 50 -1.59 -18.40 11.05
C ARG A 50 -1.45 -19.94 10.97
N PHE A 51 -2.17 -20.58 10.06
CA PHE A 51 -2.13 -22.02 9.79
C PHE A 51 -1.40 -22.34 8.47
N ALA A 52 -1.60 -21.55 7.41
CA ALA A 52 -0.88 -21.68 6.15
C ALA A 52 0.35 -20.74 6.09
N THR A 53 1.33 -20.98 6.95
CA THR A 53 2.46 -20.05 7.17
C THR A 53 3.47 -19.99 6.01
N THR A 54 3.47 -20.97 5.11
CA THR A 54 4.31 -20.99 3.90
C THR A 54 3.68 -20.27 2.72
N GLY A 55 2.44 -19.79 2.86
CA GLY A 55 1.66 -19.18 1.78
C GLY A 55 0.71 -20.17 1.08
N TYR A 56 -0.40 -19.67 0.57
CA TYR A 56 -1.37 -20.46 -0.19
C TYR A 56 -0.86 -20.80 -1.60
N ASN A 57 0.06 -20.00 -2.15
CA ASN A 57 0.64 -20.14 -3.49
C ASN A 57 2.16 -19.89 -3.43
N PRO A 58 2.95 -20.77 -2.79
CA PRO A 58 4.37 -20.52 -2.51
C PRO A 58 5.25 -20.33 -3.77
N GLU A 59 4.79 -20.82 -4.93
CA GLU A 59 5.45 -20.65 -6.22
C GLU A 59 5.21 -19.24 -6.84
N LEU A 60 4.32 -18.44 -6.25
CA LEU A 60 4.01 -17.10 -6.71
C LEU A 60 5.07 -16.12 -6.23
N ASP A 61 5.86 -15.59 -7.17
CA ASP A 61 6.84 -14.53 -6.89
C ASP A 61 6.15 -13.30 -6.26
N SER A 62 6.39 -13.11 -4.97
CA SER A 62 5.84 -12.00 -4.18
C SER A 62 6.80 -10.81 -4.08
N GLY A 63 7.87 -10.80 -4.88
CA GLY A 63 8.76 -9.66 -5.01
C GLY A 63 8.05 -8.42 -5.56
N ILE A 64 8.51 -7.24 -5.15
CA ILE A 64 7.83 -5.98 -5.46
C ILE A 64 7.67 -5.73 -6.97
N ILE A 65 8.64 -6.16 -7.78
CA ILE A 65 8.60 -6.03 -9.24
C ILE A 65 7.48 -6.89 -9.85
N ALA A 66 7.30 -8.11 -9.33
CA ALA A 66 6.23 -9.01 -9.76
C ALA A 66 4.85 -8.47 -9.33
N GLN A 67 4.76 -7.90 -8.13
CA GLN A 67 3.54 -7.22 -7.65
C GLN A 67 3.18 -6.02 -8.54
N ILE A 68 4.13 -5.11 -8.83
CA ILE A 68 3.95 -3.98 -9.78
C ILE A 68 3.43 -4.49 -11.13
N LYS A 69 4.07 -5.53 -11.70
CA LYS A 69 3.65 -6.13 -12.97
C LYS A 69 2.20 -6.65 -12.91
N ARG A 70 1.80 -7.29 -11.81
CA ARG A 70 0.45 -7.84 -11.65
C ARG A 70 -0.60 -6.75 -11.47
N VAL A 71 -0.32 -5.68 -10.72
CA VAL A 71 -1.20 -4.51 -10.62
C VAL A 71 -1.44 -3.90 -12.00
N ALA A 72 -0.38 -3.70 -12.78
CA ALA A 72 -0.50 -3.18 -14.15
C ALA A 72 -1.31 -4.11 -15.06
N ARG A 73 -1.13 -5.44 -14.95
CA ARG A 73 -1.92 -6.43 -15.70
C ARG A 73 -3.39 -6.43 -15.33
N ALA A 74 -3.74 -5.97 -14.12
CA ALA A 74 -5.13 -5.83 -13.67
C ALA A 74 -5.80 -4.54 -14.20
N GLY A 75 -5.09 -3.72 -14.99
CA GLY A 75 -5.63 -2.46 -15.54
C GLY A 75 -5.69 -1.31 -14.54
N ILE A 76 -5.05 -1.46 -13.38
CA ILE A 76 -5.04 -0.43 -12.32
C ILE A 76 -3.90 0.54 -12.61
N GLU A 77 -4.14 1.85 -12.48
CA GLU A 77 -3.14 2.89 -12.78
C GLU A 77 -2.31 3.29 -11.56
N GLY A 78 -2.88 3.22 -10.35
CA GLY A 78 -2.22 3.57 -9.10
C GLY A 78 -1.71 2.37 -8.31
N ILE A 79 -0.59 2.54 -7.61
CA ILE A 79 -0.08 1.53 -6.67
C ILE A 79 0.37 2.16 -5.35
N GLU A 80 0.02 1.51 -4.24
CA GLU A 80 0.48 1.85 -2.91
C GLU A 80 1.51 0.85 -2.40
N PHE A 81 2.43 1.35 -1.55
CA PHE A 81 3.51 0.57 -1.00
C PHE A 81 3.46 0.54 0.52
N HIS A 82 4.02 -0.50 1.14
CA HIS A 82 4.62 -0.35 2.46
C HIS A 82 6.10 -0.05 2.29
N GLU A 83 6.66 0.81 3.12
CA GLU A 83 8.10 1.08 3.19
C GLU A 83 8.92 -0.21 3.39
N ALA A 84 8.34 -1.21 4.06
CA ALA A 84 8.96 -2.51 4.34
C ALA A 84 9.51 -3.24 3.09
N VAL A 85 8.97 -3.00 1.90
CA VAL A 85 9.50 -3.63 0.67
C VAL A 85 10.80 -2.95 0.16
N PHE A 86 11.17 -1.82 0.73
CA PHE A 86 12.32 -1.00 0.33
C PHE A 86 13.41 -0.94 1.41
N ILE A 87 13.29 -1.74 2.47
CA ILE A 87 14.27 -1.82 3.55
C ILE A 87 14.86 -3.23 3.66
N ASP A 88 16.01 -3.35 4.31
CA ASP A 88 16.66 -4.63 4.63
C ASP A 88 16.17 -5.19 5.98
N GLU A 89 16.69 -6.36 6.37
CA GLU A 89 16.37 -6.99 7.66
C GLU A 89 16.78 -6.17 8.89
N ASN A 90 17.65 -5.18 8.71
CA ASN A 90 18.11 -4.26 9.77
C ASN A 90 17.33 -2.94 9.78
N PHE A 91 16.21 -2.88 9.06
CA PHE A 91 15.35 -1.71 8.90
C PHE A 91 16.04 -0.52 8.21
N LYS A 92 17.05 -0.77 7.38
CA LYS A 92 17.76 0.26 6.61
C LYS A 92 17.29 0.30 5.17
N LYS A 93 17.11 1.53 4.66
CA LYS A 93 16.74 1.78 3.27
C LYS A 93 17.71 1.09 2.30
N ASP A 94 17.16 0.35 1.35
CA ASP A 94 17.88 -0.32 0.28
C ASP A 94 17.66 0.43 -1.04
N SER A 95 18.68 1.20 -1.46
CA SER A 95 18.63 1.97 -2.71
C SER A 95 18.49 1.09 -3.96
N GLY A 96 18.95 -0.16 -3.92
CA GLY A 96 18.82 -1.11 -5.02
C GLY A 96 17.36 -1.50 -5.25
N LYS A 97 16.63 -1.82 -4.16
CA LYS A 97 15.18 -2.12 -4.23
C LYS A 97 14.38 -0.93 -4.74
N ILE A 98 14.71 0.28 -4.29
CA ILE A 98 14.05 1.52 -4.72
C ILE A 98 14.28 1.76 -6.21
N SER A 99 15.53 1.68 -6.68
CA SER A 99 15.85 1.86 -8.10
C SER A 99 15.12 0.85 -8.98
N ALA A 100 15.13 -0.43 -8.60
CA ALA A 100 14.43 -1.47 -9.35
C ALA A 100 12.92 -1.22 -9.43
N ALA A 101 12.30 -0.77 -8.33
CA ALA A 101 10.88 -0.44 -8.33
C ALA A 101 10.56 0.77 -9.20
N LYS A 102 11.41 1.82 -9.21
CA LYS A 102 11.24 2.98 -10.11
C LYS A 102 11.31 2.57 -11.58
N ASP A 103 12.26 1.71 -11.94
CA ASP A 103 12.37 1.16 -13.29
C ASP A 103 11.11 0.37 -13.69
N ALA A 104 10.57 -0.43 -12.76
CA ALA A 104 9.33 -1.18 -13.00
C ALA A 104 8.10 -0.27 -13.11
N LEU A 105 7.96 0.72 -12.23
CA LEU A 105 6.89 1.74 -12.31
C LEU A 105 6.92 2.46 -13.66
N SER A 106 8.09 2.88 -14.12
CA SER A 106 8.27 3.50 -15.45
C SER A 106 7.90 2.54 -16.57
N ARG A 107 8.40 1.30 -16.53
CA ARG A 107 8.14 0.27 -17.55
C ARG A 107 6.64 -0.05 -17.69
N TYR A 108 5.94 -0.16 -16.57
CA TYR A 108 4.53 -0.54 -16.53
C TYR A 108 3.56 0.65 -16.45
N LYS A 109 4.08 1.88 -16.46
CA LYS A 109 3.32 3.14 -16.42
C LYS A 109 2.37 3.24 -15.21
N LEU A 110 2.80 2.72 -14.06
CA LEU A 110 2.07 2.83 -12.80
C LEU A 110 2.46 4.10 -12.05
N ILE A 111 1.48 4.69 -11.38
CA ILE A 111 1.64 5.90 -10.56
C ILE A 111 1.76 5.45 -9.10
N PRO A 112 2.91 5.66 -8.43
CA PRO A 112 3.00 5.48 -6.98
C PRO A 112 2.13 6.53 -6.28
N THR A 113 1.21 6.11 -5.42
CA THR A 113 0.24 7.03 -4.80
C THR A 113 0.51 7.28 -3.32
N ASN A 114 0.61 6.22 -2.53
CA ASN A 114 0.70 6.28 -1.07
C ASN A 114 1.78 5.34 -0.53
N MET A 115 2.55 5.81 0.45
CA MET A 115 3.47 4.99 1.23
C MET A 115 2.89 4.72 2.62
N ASN A 116 2.62 3.47 2.92
CA ASN A 116 2.12 3.01 4.20
C ASN A 116 3.30 2.64 5.11
N THR A 117 3.12 2.85 6.41
CA THR A 117 4.11 2.46 7.43
C THR A 117 3.76 1.09 8.01
N ASN A 118 4.67 0.12 7.95
CA ASN A 118 4.52 -1.24 8.48
C ASN A 118 5.25 -1.41 9.81
N LEU A 119 4.60 -0.95 10.88
CA LEU A 119 5.03 -1.15 12.27
C LEU A 119 4.16 -2.20 12.99
N PHE A 120 3.76 -3.26 12.28
CA PHE A 120 2.90 -4.30 12.86
C PHE A 120 3.30 -5.72 12.45
N THR A 121 3.91 -5.92 11.28
CA THR A 121 4.22 -7.27 10.78
C THR A 121 5.42 -7.90 11.49
N HIS A 122 6.50 -7.12 11.70
CA HIS A 122 7.71 -7.66 12.33
C HIS A 122 7.49 -7.89 13.84
N PRO A 123 7.91 -9.03 14.43
CA PRO A 123 7.67 -9.35 15.84
C PRO A 123 8.19 -8.32 16.85
N LYS A 124 9.15 -7.49 16.45
CA LYS A 124 9.64 -6.33 17.21
C LYS A 124 8.52 -5.38 17.63
N TRP A 125 7.47 -5.25 16.80
CA TRP A 125 6.37 -4.32 17.00
C TRP A 125 5.13 -4.95 17.64
N LYS A 126 5.24 -6.19 18.14
CA LYS A 126 4.09 -6.96 18.65
C LYS A 126 3.34 -6.32 19.83
N LEU A 127 3.99 -5.40 20.57
CA LEU A 127 3.39 -4.62 21.67
C LEU A 127 3.33 -3.12 21.32
N GLY A 128 3.16 -2.80 20.04
CA GLY A 128 3.19 -1.43 19.52
C GLY A 128 4.53 -1.03 18.90
N GLY A 129 4.46 -0.01 18.06
CA GLY A 129 5.59 0.69 17.44
C GLY A 129 5.80 2.06 18.09
N ILE A 130 5.04 3.07 17.64
CA ILE A 130 5.20 4.46 18.10
C ILE A 130 4.71 4.64 19.55
N THR A 131 3.72 3.88 19.99
CA THR A 131 3.13 3.94 21.34
C THR A 131 3.71 2.89 22.29
N ASN A 132 4.70 2.10 21.86
CA ASN A 132 5.31 1.05 22.68
C ASN A 132 5.81 1.58 24.04
N SER A 133 5.67 0.83 25.13
CA SER A 133 6.15 1.25 26.45
C SER A 133 7.69 1.36 26.54
N ASN A 134 8.42 0.58 25.73
CA ASN A 134 9.87 0.63 25.65
C ASN A 134 10.36 1.78 24.77
N GLU A 135 11.11 2.71 25.35
CA GLU A 135 11.64 3.90 24.64
C GLU A 135 12.53 3.56 23.45
N THR A 136 13.33 2.48 23.54
CA THR A 136 14.21 2.07 22.44
C THR A 136 13.38 1.61 21.24
N ILE A 137 12.31 0.84 21.48
CA ILE A 137 11.40 0.39 20.43
C ILE A 137 10.69 1.58 19.79
N ARG A 138 10.23 2.57 20.58
CA ARG A 138 9.63 3.80 20.03
C ARG A 138 10.58 4.57 19.13
N LYS A 139 11.84 4.74 19.54
CA LYS A 139 12.86 5.44 18.74
C LYS A 139 13.12 4.71 17.43
N ASP A 140 13.20 3.38 17.48
CA ASP A 140 13.38 2.57 16.27
C ASP A 140 12.15 2.67 15.34
N ALA A 141 10.94 2.60 15.89
CA ALA A 141 9.69 2.75 15.12
C ALA A 141 9.61 4.11 14.44
N LEU A 142 9.95 5.19 15.17
CA LEU A 142 10.00 6.54 14.63
C LEU A 142 11.04 6.66 13.52
N SER A 143 12.21 6.04 13.67
CA SER A 143 13.24 6.02 12.62
C SER A 143 12.75 5.33 11.36
N VAL A 144 12.01 4.22 11.48
CA VAL A 144 11.43 3.50 10.34
C VAL A 144 10.34 4.34 9.66
N ALA A 145 9.44 4.95 10.44
CA ALA A 145 8.38 5.80 9.91
C ALA A 145 8.94 7.02 9.13
N LEU A 146 9.93 7.72 9.70
CA LEU A 146 10.57 8.86 9.04
C LEU A 146 11.33 8.45 7.77
N GLN A 147 12.06 7.33 7.82
CA GLN A 147 12.68 6.76 6.61
C GLN A 147 11.63 6.40 5.55
N GLY A 148 10.45 5.90 5.96
CA GLY A 148 9.31 5.67 5.06
C GLY A 148 8.88 6.93 4.32
N VAL A 149 8.89 8.09 4.98
CA VAL A 149 8.62 9.40 4.34
C VAL A 149 9.67 9.74 3.28
N GLU A 150 10.96 9.51 3.59
CA GLU A 150 12.04 9.73 2.63
C GLU A 150 11.93 8.80 1.41
N ILE A 151 11.62 7.52 1.64
CA ILE A 151 11.39 6.54 0.57
C ILE A 151 10.18 6.94 -0.28
N ALA A 152 9.09 7.41 0.34
CA ALA A 152 7.91 7.89 -0.35
C ALA A 152 8.26 9.02 -1.33
N GLN A 153 9.06 9.98 -0.88
CA GLN A 153 9.55 11.07 -1.72
C GLN A 153 10.43 10.56 -2.88
N GLU A 154 11.33 9.61 -2.60
CA GLU A 154 12.26 9.06 -3.60
C GLU A 154 11.57 8.22 -4.69
N ILE A 155 10.55 7.45 -4.31
CA ILE A 155 9.67 6.67 -5.20
C ILE A 155 8.71 7.59 -5.97
N GLY A 156 8.28 8.70 -5.37
CA GLY A 156 7.34 9.66 -5.95
C GLY A 156 5.90 9.48 -5.49
N CYS A 157 5.66 8.87 -4.32
CA CYS A 157 4.33 8.82 -3.71
C CYS A 157 3.84 10.23 -3.37
N SER A 158 2.55 10.49 -3.59
CA SER A 158 1.90 11.76 -3.26
C SER A 158 1.51 11.91 -1.78
N SER A 159 1.44 10.80 -1.05
CA SER A 159 1.08 10.77 0.37
C SER A 159 1.86 9.71 1.14
N VAL A 160 1.85 9.87 2.46
CA VAL A 160 2.30 8.86 3.42
C VAL A 160 1.15 8.62 4.38
N ALA A 161 0.83 7.35 4.63
CA ALA A 161 -0.16 6.94 5.61
C ALA A 161 0.52 6.31 6.82
N LEU A 162 0.12 6.77 8.00
CA LEU A 162 0.44 6.13 9.27
C LEU A 162 -0.76 5.31 9.71
N TRP A 163 -0.63 3.98 9.64
CA TRP A 163 -1.62 3.06 10.19
C TRP A 163 -1.06 2.42 11.47
N PRO A 164 -1.64 2.75 12.66
CA PRO A 164 -1.16 2.27 13.95
C PRO A 164 -1.59 0.81 14.22
N GLY A 165 -1.22 -0.13 13.35
CA GLY A 165 -1.76 -1.50 13.35
C GLY A 165 -1.55 -2.26 14.67
N SER A 166 -0.36 -2.14 15.28
CA SER A 166 -0.07 -2.72 16.60
C SER A 166 -0.06 -1.69 17.74
N ASP A 167 -0.22 -0.40 17.42
CA ASP A 167 -0.18 0.67 18.40
C ASP A 167 -1.54 0.77 19.10
N GLY A 168 -1.63 0.17 20.27
CA GLY A 168 -2.85 0.01 21.05
C GLY A 168 -2.58 -0.89 22.26
N TRP A 169 -3.61 -1.58 22.72
CA TRP A 169 -3.52 -2.59 23.78
C TRP A 169 -4.47 -3.74 23.48
N ASP A 170 -4.08 -4.95 23.88
CA ASP A 170 -4.92 -6.14 23.80
C ASP A 170 -5.87 -6.19 25.01
N TYR A 171 -5.41 -5.68 26.15
CA TYR A 171 -6.17 -5.63 27.40
C TYR A 171 -6.08 -4.28 28.10
N ASN A 172 -7.17 -3.85 28.73
CA ASN A 172 -7.24 -2.54 29.40
C ASN A 172 -6.22 -2.34 30.53
N PHE A 173 -5.62 -3.41 31.07
CA PHE A 173 -4.61 -3.31 32.13
C PHE A 173 -3.18 -3.10 31.61
N GLU A 174 -2.99 -3.09 30.29
CA GLU A 174 -1.68 -2.83 29.65
C GLU A 174 -1.39 -1.34 29.46
N VAL A 175 -2.41 -0.50 29.65
CA VAL A 175 -2.31 0.96 29.60
C VAL A 175 -2.23 1.54 31.02
N ASN A 176 -1.27 2.44 31.23
CA ASN A 176 -1.07 3.19 32.48
C ASN A 176 -1.77 4.54 32.43
#